data_AF-A0A1M6JE95-F1
#
_entry.id   AF-A0A1M6JE95-F1
#
_cell.length_a   1.000
_cell.length_b   1.000
_cell.length_c   1.000
_cell.angle_alpha   90.00
_cell.angle_beta   90.00
_cell.angle_gamma   90.00
#
_symmetry.space_group_name_H-M   'P 1'
#
loop_
_entity.id
_entity.type
_entity.pdbx_description
1 polymer ?
#
loop_
_entity_poly.entity_id
_entity_poly.type
_entity_poly.pdbx_seq_one_letter_code
_entity_poly.pdbx_strand_id
1 'polypeptide(L)'
;MNCPRCGQKLRISKKDPSYGLCDNCRKRFKIKQQEGYYTDDMYDSSTDSHKKKYANLPPSKVRSSREKEMRQGYDDLLAIKNEKQGIGSTILSAVIILLAVAIVGVGVYIVYTKVSKDNETKSKSTTTTTTDKSQKTDTTDTTNGTDDSAALVTRDLAEGDYADTGEGFFSVSTPSGSSADGSVPVLYVSAAETLSEISYSASGINGGSLSYIYIDGYLNSKAQLAESEGTLDIQSTAISSGTHKVEVVQYENDDPAAAMTMYKTCSYEIKEQ
;
A
#
# COMPACT_ATOMS: atom_id res chain seq x y z
N MET A 1 12.87 44.01 31.52
CA MET A 1 12.75 43.72 32.97
C MET A 1 13.59 44.73 33.74
N ASN A 2 13.11 45.11 34.93
CA ASN A 2 13.78 46.09 35.78
C ASN A 2 14.57 45.41 36.89
N CYS A 3 15.63 46.06 37.36
CA CYS A 3 16.47 45.58 38.44
C CYS A 3 15.67 45.59 39.76
N PRO A 4 15.58 44.47 40.48
CA PRO A 4 14.83 44.42 41.75
C PRO A 4 15.48 45.22 42.88
N ARG A 5 16.70 45.75 42.68
CA ARG A 5 17.42 46.54 43.68
C ARG A 5 17.30 48.05 43.48
N CYS A 6 17.31 48.52 42.22
CA CYS A 6 17.32 49.97 41.92
C CYS A 6 16.27 50.41 40.91
N GLY A 7 15.42 49.49 40.43
CA GLY A 7 14.33 49.80 39.50
C GLY A 7 14.75 50.11 38.06
N GLN A 8 16.03 50.29 37.76
CA GLN A 8 16.50 50.57 36.40
C GLN A 8 16.39 49.37 35.47
N LYS A 9 16.21 49.62 34.16
CA LYS A 9 16.08 48.59 33.14
C LYS A 9 17.38 47.77 33.04
N LEU A 10 17.25 46.44 33.12
CA LEU A 10 18.39 45.53 32.98
C LEU A 10 18.78 45.40 31.51
N ARG A 11 20.08 45.43 31.23
CA ARG A 11 20.64 45.15 29.90
C ARG A 11 20.90 43.65 29.77
N ILE A 12 20.38 43.01 28.73
CA ILE A 12 20.58 41.57 28.49
C ILE A 12 22.07 41.32 28.20
N SER A 13 22.66 40.32 28.87
CA SER A 13 24.04 39.93 28.66
C SER A 13 24.23 39.34 27.26
N LYS A 14 25.31 39.76 26.57
CA LYS A 14 25.66 39.20 25.25
C LYS A 14 26.18 37.75 25.33
N LYS A 15 26.70 37.33 26.48
CA LYS A 15 27.23 35.98 26.69
C LYS A 15 26.14 34.95 26.99
N ASP A 16 25.12 35.36 27.75
CA ASP A 16 24.02 34.48 28.18
C ASP A 16 22.70 35.27 28.18
N PRO A 17 21.76 34.98 27.26
CA PRO A 17 20.47 35.68 27.19
C PRO A 17 19.60 35.54 28.45
N SER A 18 19.88 34.52 29.26
CA SER A 18 19.15 34.23 30.51
C SER A 18 19.51 35.14 31.69
N TYR A 19 20.48 36.06 31.52
CA TYR A 19 20.91 36.98 32.57
C TYR A 19 20.92 38.44 32.09
N GLY A 20 20.42 39.33 32.95
CA GLY A 20 20.47 40.79 32.77
C GLY A 20 21.48 41.43 33.71
N LEU A 21 22.31 42.35 33.20
CA LEU A 21 23.22 43.17 34.00
C LEU A 21 22.57 44.51 34.31
N CYS A 22 22.62 44.92 35.58
CA CYS A 22 22.28 46.29 35.97
C CYS A 22 23.54 47.14 35.94
N ASP A 23 23.57 48.21 35.14
CA ASP A 23 24.77 49.06 35.03
C ASP A 23 25.02 49.89 36.31
N ASN A 24 23.96 50.24 37.05
CA ASN A 24 24.07 50.96 38.32
C ASN A 24 24.47 50.05 39.50
N CYS A 25 23.86 48.88 39.64
CA CYS A 25 24.21 47.94 40.72
C CYS A 25 25.41 47.02 40.38
N ARG A 26 25.88 47.01 39.13
CA ARG A 26 26.92 46.12 38.57
C ARG A 26 26.71 44.63 38.89
N LYS A 27 25.47 44.22 39.14
CA LYS A 27 25.07 42.85 39.46
C LYS A 27 24.27 42.22 38.32
N ARG A 28 24.45 40.90 38.17
CA ARG A 28 23.71 40.07 37.21
C ARG A 28 22.47 39.49 37.89
N PHE A 29 21.34 39.51 37.21
CA PHE A 29 20.07 38.98 37.68
C PHE A 29 19.55 37.97 36.66
N LYS A 30 19.04 36.82 37.15
CA LYS A 30 18.48 35.78 36.30
C LYS A 30 17.12 36.26 35.77
N ILE A 31 17.02 36.36 34.46
CA ILE A 31 15.78 36.69 33.75
C ILE A 31 15.04 35.36 33.60
N LYS A 32 13.94 35.17 34.36
CA LYS A 32 13.07 34.01 34.14
C LYS A 32 12.46 34.18 32.74
N GLN A 33 12.87 33.34 31.78
CA GLN A 33 12.15 33.24 30.51
C GLN A 33 10.73 32.80 30.87
N GLN A 34 9.72 33.62 30.57
CA GLN A 34 8.36 33.14 30.58
C GLN A 34 8.24 32.19 29.39
N GLU A 35 7.95 30.93 29.72
CA GLU A 35 7.65 29.85 28.79
C GLU A 35 6.53 30.33 27.84
N GLY A 36 6.73 30.09 26.54
CA GLY A 36 5.82 30.49 25.50
C GLY A 36 4.45 29.87 25.71
N TYR A 37 3.47 30.70 26.04
CA TYR A 37 2.06 30.33 26.04
C TYR A 37 1.56 30.32 24.60
N TYR A 38 1.27 29.13 24.06
CA TYR A 38 0.62 28.95 22.77
C TYR A 38 -0.84 29.37 22.94
N THR A 39 -1.25 30.45 22.26
CA THR A 39 -2.66 30.82 22.13
C THR A 39 -3.11 30.33 20.77
N ASP A 40 -3.79 29.18 20.76
CA ASP A 40 -4.90 28.94 19.85
C ASP A 40 -5.93 30.00 20.20
N ASP A 41 -6.17 30.97 19.32
CA ASP A 41 -7.46 31.63 19.10
C ASP A 41 -7.29 32.90 18.25
N MET A 42 -8.22 33.07 17.30
CA MET A 42 -8.58 34.29 16.58
C MET A 42 -8.12 34.40 15.12
N TYR A 43 -8.96 33.83 14.25
CA TYR A 43 -9.20 34.28 12.89
C TYR A 43 -9.82 35.69 12.96
N ASP A 44 -9.03 36.74 12.72
CA ASP A 44 -9.57 38.04 12.35
C ASP A 44 -8.77 38.66 11.19
N SER A 45 -9.55 39.07 10.21
CA SER A 45 -9.14 39.69 8.97
C SER A 45 -8.60 41.08 9.27
N SER A 46 -7.65 41.53 8.46
CA SER A 46 -7.10 42.89 8.45
C SER A 46 -6.12 43.25 9.58
N THR A 47 -4.83 42.98 9.35
CA THR A 47 -3.81 44.04 9.27
C THR A 47 -2.53 43.48 8.66
N ASP A 48 -2.18 44.06 7.51
CA ASP A 48 -0.97 43.84 6.75
C ASP A 48 0.24 44.41 7.50
N SER A 49 1.04 43.56 8.16
CA SER A 49 2.49 43.78 8.26
C SER A 49 3.20 42.56 8.86
N HIS A 50 4.15 42.02 8.09
CA HIS A 50 5.14 40.97 8.44
C HIS A 50 4.90 39.57 7.87
N LYS A 51 4.63 39.51 6.57
CA LYS A 51 5.04 38.36 5.76
C LYS A 51 6.56 38.39 5.61
N LYS A 52 7.29 37.50 6.31
CA LYS A 52 8.68 37.18 5.97
C LYS A 52 8.69 36.62 4.55
N LYS A 53 8.92 37.50 3.58
CA LYS A 53 8.95 37.18 2.16
C LYS A 53 10.27 36.46 1.91
N TYR A 54 10.25 35.14 1.90
CA TYR A 54 11.38 34.36 1.42
C TYR A 54 11.69 34.83 -0.01
N ALA A 55 12.91 35.29 -0.24
CA ALA A 55 13.31 36.01 -1.46
C ALA A 55 13.23 35.15 -2.74
N ASN A 56 13.01 33.84 -2.61
CA ASN A 56 12.93 32.89 -3.73
C ASN A 56 11.50 32.48 -4.09
N LEU A 57 10.48 33.13 -3.51
CA LEU A 57 9.11 32.78 -3.80
C LEU A 57 8.68 33.42 -5.14
N PRO A 58 8.28 32.62 -6.16
CA PRO A 58 7.88 33.16 -7.45
C PRO A 58 6.73 34.17 -7.29
N PRO A 59 6.62 35.15 -8.20
CA PRO A 59 5.63 36.21 -8.08
C PRO A 59 4.21 35.64 -7.95
N SER A 60 3.32 36.35 -7.24
CA SER A 60 1.99 35.86 -6.87
C SER A 60 1.19 35.30 -8.05
N LYS A 61 1.31 35.92 -9.24
CA LYS A 61 0.65 35.47 -10.47
C LYS A 61 1.10 34.07 -10.92
N VAL A 62 2.38 33.75 -10.76
CA VAL A 62 2.92 32.42 -11.12
C VAL A 62 2.41 31.38 -10.11
N ARG A 63 2.33 31.76 -8.83
CA ARG A 63 1.79 30.89 -7.79
C ARG A 63 0.33 30.57 -8.00
N SER A 64 -0.50 31.60 -8.22
CA SER A 64 -1.94 31.40 -8.44
C SER A 64 -2.23 30.63 -9.73
N SER A 65 -1.42 30.83 -10.79
CA SER A 65 -1.54 30.04 -12.02
C SER A 65 -1.23 28.57 -11.78
N ARG A 66 -0.14 28.25 -11.06
CA ARG A 66 0.22 26.86 -10.72
C ARG A 66 -0.79 26.21 -9.80
N GLU A 67 -1.31 26.93 -8.81
CA GLU A 67 -2.36 26.43 -7.91
C GLU A 67 -3.67 26.13 -8.67
N LYS A 68 -4.03 26.97 -9.67
CA LYS A 68 -5.19 26.73 -10.51
C LYS A 68 -5.02 25.50 -11.40
N GLU A 69 -3.85 25.34 -12.02
CA GLU A 69 -3.51 24.18 -12.83
C GLU A 69 -3.55 22.89 -12.00
N MET A 70 -2.98 22.91 -10.79
CA MET A 70 -3.02 21.77 -9.86
C MET A 70 -4.46 21.43 -9.44
N ARG A 71 -5.31 22.43 -9.19
CA ARG A 71 -6.74 22.21 -8.89
C ARG A 71 -7.46 21.59 -10.08
N GLN A 72 -7.24 22.11 -11.29
CA GLN A 72 -7.86 21.57 -12.50
C GLN A 72 -7.45 20.12 -12.75
N GLY A 73 -6.17 19.77 -12.57
CA GLY A 73 -5.71 18.38 -12.68
C GLY A 73 -6.37 17.45 -11.67
N TYR A 74 -6.62 17.91 -10.45
CA TYR A 74 -7.35 17.14 -9.43
C TYR A 74 -8.83 16.96 -9.78
N ASP A 75 -9.47 18.03 -10.26
CA ASP A 75 -10.86 18.01 -10.70
C ASP A 75 -11.06 17.06 -11.89
N ASP A 76 -10.11 17.02 -12.84
CA ASP A 76 -10.12 16.07 -13.97
C ASP A 76 -9.98 14.61 -13.50
N LEU A 77 -9.08 14.32 -12.55
CA LEU A 77 -8.94 12.97 -11.98
C LEU A 77 -10.21 12.51 -11.26
N LEU A 78 -10.87 13.42 -10.54
CA LEU A 78 -12.16 13.16 -9.89
C LEU A 78 -13.28 12.95 -10.91
N ALA A 79 -13.28 13.69 -12.02
CA ALA A 79 -14.26 13.55 -13.08
C ALA A 79 -14.17 12.19 -13.80
N ILE A 80 -12.96 11.72 -14.10
CA ILE A 80 -12.74 10.40 -14.76
C ILE A 80 -13.26 9.24 -13.91
N LYS A 81 -13.18 9.34 -12.57
CA LYS A 81 -13.70 8.31 -11.66
C LYS A 81 -15.22 8.19 -11.73
N ASN A 82 -15.93 9.27 -12.09
CA ASN A 82 -17.38 9.29 -12.17
C ASN A 82 -17.92 8.89 -13.56
N GLU A 83 -17.14 9.05 -14.65
CA GLU A 83 -17.59 8.67 -16.00
C GLU A 83 -17.47 7.17 -16.31
N LYS A 84 -16.51 6.44 -15.71
CA LYS A 84 -16.30 5.01 -16.03
C LYS A 84 -17.35 4.06 -15.46
N GLN A 85 -18.25 4.51 -14.57
CA GLN A 85 -19.33 3.67 -14.04
C GLN A 85 -20.57 3.60 -14.94
N GLY A 86 -20.71 4.47 -15.95
CA GLY A 86 -21.93 4.57 -16.76
C GLY A 86 -21.96 3.74 -18.06
N ILE A 87 -20.80 3.38 -18.61
CA ILE A 87 -20.72 2.87 -20.01
C ILE A 87 -20.45 1.35 -20.06
N GLY A 88 -19.71 0.80 -19.09
CA GLY A 88 -19.38 -0.63 -19.06
C GLY A 88 -20.54 -1.54 -18.63
N SER A 89 -21.46 -1.04 -17.81
CA SER A 89 -22.55 -1.85 -17.23
C SER A 89 -23.62 -2.23 -18.26
N THR A 90 -23.99 -1.31 -19.16
CA THR A 90 -25.06 -1.55 -20.14
C THR A 90 -24.61 -2.52 -21.24
N ILE A 91 -23.37 -2.41 -21.71
CA ILE A 91 -22.82 -3.29 -22.75
C ILE A 91 -22.66 -4.72 -22.22
N LEU A 92 -22.15 -4.90 -21.00
CA LEU A 92 -22.03 -6.22 -20.39
C LEU A 92 -23.41 -6.89 -20.18
N SER A 93 -24.39 -6.11 -19.73
CA SER A 93 -25.77 -6.60 -19.55
C SER A 93 -26.43 -7.02 -20.88
N ALA A 94 -26.21 -6.26 -21.96
CA ALA A 94 -26.76 -6.59 -23.27
C ALA A 94 -26.14 -7.87 -23.86
N VAL A 95 -24.83 -8.09 -23.67
CA VAL A 95 -24.14 -9.31 -24.12
C VAL A 95 -24.63 -10.54 -23.35
N ILE A 96 -24.83 -10.43 -22.03
CA ILE A 96 -25.37 -11.52 -21.20
C ILE A 96 -26.80 -11.89 -21.62
N ILE A 97 -27.64 -10.91 -21.91
CA ILE A 97 -29.01 -11.15 -22.38
C ILE A 97 -29.02 -11.86 -23.74
N LEU A 98 -28.14 -11.49 -24.67
CA LEU A 98 -28.02 -12.17 -25.97
C LEU A 98 -27.55 -13.63 -25.84
N LEU A 99 -26.61 -13.91 -24.93
CA LEU A 99 -26.17 -15.29 -24.66
C LEU A 99 -27.29 -16.13 -24.02
N ALA A 100 -28.08 -15.54 -23.11
CA ALA A 100 -29.22 -16.23 -22.51
C ALA A 100 -30.30 -16.61 -23.54
N VAL A 101 -30.62 -15.71 -24.49
CA VAL A 101 -31.59 -16.00 -25.56
C VAL A 101 -31.08 -17.09 -26.50
N ALA A 102 -29.77 -17.11 -26.81
CA ALA A 102 -29.18 -18.16 -27.64
C ALA A 102 -29.28 -19.55 -26.98
N ILE A 103 -29.04 -19.64 -25.66
CA ILE A 103 -29.15 -20.90 -24.90
C ILE A 103 -30.60 -21.41 -24.89
N VAL A 104 -31.57 -20.53 -24.67
CA VAL A 104 -33.00 -20.90 -24.71
C VAL A 104 -33.42 -21.33 -26.12
N GLY A 105 -32.96 -20.64 -27.16
CA GLY A 105 -33.21 -21.01 -28.55
C GLY A 105 -32.68 -22.40 -28.93
N VAL A 106 -31.46 -22.73 -28.49
CA VAL A 106 -30.86 -24.06 -28.69
C VAL A 106 -31.64 -25.14 -27.92
N GLY A 107 -32.09 -24.84 -26.70
CA GLY A 107 -32.93 -25.74 -25.91
C GLY A 107 -34.25 -26.08 -26.61
N VAL A 108 -34.94 -25.09 -27.16
CA VAL A 108 -36.19 -25.29 -27.92
C VAL A 108 -35.93 -26.08 -29.21
N TYR A 109 -34.83 -25.82 -29.92
CA TYR A 109 -34.47 -26.53 -31.14
C TYR A 109 -34.15 -28.02 -30.88
N ILE A 110 -33.47 -28.36 -29.79
CA ILE A 110 -33.20 -29.75 -29.39
C ILE A 110 -34.51 -30.49 -29.07
N VAL A 111 -35.46 -29.83 -28.39
CA VAL A 111 -36.78 -30.42 -28.12
C VAL A 111 -37.56 -30.65 -29.43
N TYR A 112 -37.53 -29.69 -30.35
CA TYR A 112 -38.21 -29.80 -31.64
C TYR A 112 -37.66 -30.94 -32.52
N THR A 113 -36.35 -31.16 -32.49
CA THR A 113 -35.70 -32.26 -33.23
C THR A 113 -35.89 -33.63 -32.57
N LYS A 114 -36.11 -33.70 -31.25
CA LYS A 114 -36.45 -34.97 -30.56
C LYS A 114 -37.92 -35.37 -30.77
N VAL A 115 -38.84 -34.42 -30.89
CA VAL A 115 -40.27 -34.69 -31.19
C VAL A 115 -40.50 -35.18 -32.63
N SER A 116 -39.51 -35.03 -33.52
CA SER A 116 -39.61 -35.47 -34.93
C SER A 116 -39.04 -36.88 -35.20
N LYS A 117 -38.62 -37.64 -34.18
CA LYS A 117 -37.93 -38.94 -34.35
C LYS A 117 -38.50 -40.11 -33.53
N ASP A 118 -39.82 -40.14 -33.35
CA ASP A 118 -40.51 -41.37 -32.94
C ASP A 118 -41.47 -41.80 -34.07
N ASN A 119 -40.90 -42.40 -35.12
CA ASN A 119 -41.63 -43.31 -36.00
C ASN A 119 -40.69 -44.32 -36.67
N GLU A 120 -41.09 -45.57 -36.50
CA GLU A 120 -40.61 -46.82 -37.10
C GLU A 120 -39.37 -47.55 -36.55
N THR A 121 -39.57 -48.86 -36.53
CA THR A 121 -38.98 -49.88 -35.67
C THR A 121 -38.27 -50.94 -36.52
N LYS A 122 -37.25 -51.58 -35.91
CA LYS A 122 -36.77 -52.97 -36.12
C LYS A 122 -36.06 -53.36 -37.43
N SER A 123 -34.83 -53.90 -37.28
CA SER A 123 -34.45 -55.31 -37.52
C SER A 123 -32.90 -55.41 -37.52
N LYS A 124 -32.25 -55.94 -36.47
CA LYS A 124 -31.79 -57.33 -36.23
C LYS A 124 -30.39 -57.67 -36.79
N SER A 125 -29.57 -58.22 -35.88
CA SER A 125 -28.39 -59.13 -36.02
C SER A 125 -27.05 -58.57 -36.51
N THR A 126 -25.87 -59.01 -36.06
CA THR A 126 -25.35 -59.86 -34.95
C THR A 126 -23.83 -59.97 -35.19
N THR A 127 -22.99 -59.69 -34.18
CA THR A 127 -21.59 -60.20 -33.92
C THR A 127 -20.49 -59.71 -34.91
N THR A 128 -19.26 -59.31 -34.56
CA THR A 128 -18.24 -59.59 -33.51
C THR A 128 -17.24 -58.41 -33.62
N THR A 129 -16.61 -57.81 -32.60
CA THR A 129 -15.44 -58.32 -31.84
C THR A 129 -15.04 -57.21 -30.85
N THR A 130 -15.02 -57.55 -29.55
CA THR A 130 -13.98 -57.30 -28.51
C THR A 130 -13.19 -55.98 -28.59
N THR A 131 -13.05 -55.15 -27.53
CA THR A 131 -12.84 -55.46 -26.10
C THR A 131 -13.26 -54.28 -25.20
N ASP A 132 -13.83 -54.63 -24.04
CA ASP A 132 -14.18 -53.83 -22.85
C ASP A 132 -13.09 -52.86 -22.36
N LYS A 133 -13.35 -51.67 -21.80
CA LYS A 133 -14.30 -51.17 -20.77
C LYS A 133 -13.84 -51.43 -19.32
N SER A 134 -13.70 -50.35 -18.56
CA SER A 134 -14.20 -50.09 -17.19
C SER A 134 -13.30 -49.06 -16.50
N GLN A 135 -13.66 -47.82 -16.16
CA GLN A 135 -14.81 -47.24 -15.43
C GLN A 135 -14.59 -47.10 -13.91
N LYS A 136 -14.83 -45.85 -13.45
CA LYS A 136 -15.23 -45.37 -12.10
C LYS A 136 -14.18 -45.38 -10.98
N THR A 137 -14.17 -44.41 -10.06
CA THR A 137 -15.33 -44.00 -9.24
C THR A 137 -15.25 -42.56 -8.72
N ASP A 138 -16.40 -41.86 -8.76
CA ASP A 138 -16.78 -40.70 -7.95
C ASP A 138 -16.80 -41.01 -6.44
N THR A 139 -16.58 -39.99 -5.60
CA THR A 139 -17.44 -39.71 -4.43
C THR A 139 -17.33 -38.21 -4.06
N THR A 140 -18.48 -37.56 -4.01
CA THR A 140 -18.80 -36.23 -3.46
C THR A 140 -19.30 -36.33 -2.01
N ASP A 141 -18.96 -35.34 -1.17
CA ASP A 141 -19.84 -34.61 -0.21
C ASP A 141 -18.97 -33.58 0.56
N THR A 142 -19.10 -32.26 0.39
CA THR A 142 -20.10 -31.30 0.93
C THR A 142 -19.93 -31.04 2.44
N THR A 143 -19.44 -29.87 2.87
CA THR A 143 -20.18 -28.70 3.45
C THR A 143 -19.12 -27.86 4.23
N ASN A 144 -19.20 -26.57 4.56
CA ASN A 144 -20.09 -25.42 4.34
C ASN A 144 -19.36 -24.17 4.92
N GLY A 145 -19.71 -22.98 4.43
CA GLY A 145 -19.55 -21.70 5.13
C GLY A 145 -18.34 -20.88 4.67
N THR A 146 -18.42 -19.59 4.39
CA THR A 146 -19.54 -18.64 4.50
C THR A 146 -19.18 -17.49 3.57
N ASP A 147 -20.12 -17.10 2.70
CA ASP A 147 -20.04 -15.82 2.00
C ASP A 147 -20.06 -14.71 3.06
N ASP A 148 -18.89 -14.14 3.31
CA ASP A 148 -18.79 -12.76 3.77
C ASP A 148 -18.04 -11.99 2.71
N SER A 149 -18.82 -11.21 1.96
CA SER A 149 -18.36 -10.26 0.96
C SER A 149 -17.62 -9.11 1.65
N ALA A 150 -16.41 -9.39 2.14
CA ALA A 150 -15.40 -8.37 2.38
C ALA A 150 -14.76 -8.04 1.02
N ALA A 151 -14.79 -6.76 0.64
CA ALA A 151 -14.16 -6.28 -0.58
C ALA A 151 -12.72 -6.82 -0.67
N LEU A 152 -12.47 -7.69 -1.65
CA LEU A 152 -11.15 -8.21 -1.98
C LEU A 152 -10.23 -7.00 -2.22
N VAL A 153 -9.40 -6.69 -1.24
CA VAL A 153 -8.22 -5.86 -1.47
C VAL A 153 -7.35 -6.71 -2.38
N THR A 154 -7.39 -6.43 -3.68
CA THR A 154 -6.54 -7.11 -4.65
C THR A 154 -5.09 -6.87 -4.26
N ARG A 155 -4.39 -7.95 -3.91
CA ARG A 155 -2.94 -7.96 -3.70
C ARG A 155 -2.24 -7.45 -4.96
N ASP A 156 -1.14 -6.74 -4.79
CA ASP A 156 -0.36 -6.19 -5.91
C ASP A 156 0.51 -7.27 -6.56
N LEU A 157 1.05 -8.18 -5.75
CA LEU A 157 1.72 -9.39 -6.21
C LEU A 157 0.68 -10.50 -6.37
N ALA A 158 0.65 -11.14 -7.54
CA ALA A 158 -0.22 -12.28 -7.80
C ALA A 158 0.05 -13.42 -6.82
N GLU A 159 -0.97 -14.19 -6.48
CA GLU A 159 -0.78 -15.38 -5.65
C GLU A 159 -0.03 -16.45 -6.44
N GLY A 160 1.00 -17.03 -5.83
CA GLY A 160 1.80 -18.07 -6.43
C GLY A 160 2.79 -18.68 -5.44
N ASP A 161 3.17 -19.91 -5.70
CA ASP A 161 4.22 -20.62 -4.97
C ASP A 161 5.59 -20.27 -5.56
N TYR A 162 6.04 -19.03 -5.34
CA TYR A 162 7.32 -18.55 -5.81
C TYR A 162 8.48 -19.12 -4.97
N ALA A 163 9.50 -19.63 -5.65
CA ALA A 163 10.74 -20.07 -5.04
C ALA A 163 11.78 -18.95 -5.08
N ASP A 164 12.71 -18.96 -4.11
CA ASP A 164 13.88 -18.08 -4.11
C ASP A 164 14.68 -18.27 -5.41
N THR A 165 14.85 -17.19 -6.17
CA THR A 165 15.50 -17.17 -7.48
C THR A 165 16.29 -15.88 -7.68
N GLY A 166 17.24 -15.94 -8.60
CA GLY A 166 18.15 -14.82 -8.89
C GLY A 166 19.30 -14.71 -7.88
N GLU A 167 20.24 -13.83 -8.19
CA GLU A 167 21.41 -13.57 -7.33
C GLU A 167 21.06 -12.59 -6.20
N GLY A 168 21.93 -12.54 -5.19
CA GLY A 168 21.81 -11.61 -4.08
C GLY A 168 21.06 -12.16 -2.87
N PHE A 169 21.07 -11.33 -1.83
CA PHE A 169 20.56 -11.62 -0.51
C PHE A 169 19.73 -10.43 -0.01
N PHE A 170 18.64 -10.72 0.69
CA PHE A 170 17.79 -9.73 1.33
C PHE A 170 17.36 -10.23 2.69
N SER A 171 17.51 -9.41 3.73
CA SER A 171 17.04 -9.71 5.07
C SER A 171 16.38 -8.49 5.72
N VAL A 172 15.47 -8.77 6.65
CA VAL A 172 14.86 -7.76 7.51
C VAL A 172 15.41 -7.86 8.93
N SER A 173 15.42 -6.74 9.63
CA SER A 173 15.89 -6.63 11.01
C SER A 173 14.92 -5.81 11.85
N THR A 174 14.60 -6.36 13.02
CA THR A 174 13.80 -5.74 14.07
C THR A 174 14.70 -5.45 15.27
N PRO A 175 14.25 -4.69 16.28
CA PRO A 175 14.99 -4.56 17.53
C PRO A 175 15.33 -5.88 18.23
N SER A 176 14.57 -6.96 17.97
CA SER A 176 14.76 -8.26 18.61
C SER A 176 15.67 -9.22 17.82
N GLY A 177 16.10 -8.87 16.61
CA GLY A 177 16.96 -9.73 15.79
C GLY A 177 16.82 -9.51 14.28
N SER A 178 17.50 -10.36 13.51
CA SER A 178 17.53 -10.31 12.05
C SER A 178 17.03 -11.61 11.40
N SER A 179 16.58 -11.53 10.16
CA SER A 179 16.27 -12.70 9.32
C SER A 179 17.47 -13.20 8.51
N ALA A 180 18.68 -12.66 8.74
CA ALA A 180 19.87 -12.98 7.95
C ALA A 180 20.22 -14.49 7.97
N ASP A 181 20.01 -15.16 9.10
CA ASP A 181 20.33 -16.57 9.27
C ASP A 181 19.14 -17.50 8.99
N GLY A 182 18.07 -16.98 8.36
CA GLY A 182 16.80 -17.69 8.17
C GLY A 182 15.89 -17.71 9.39
N SER A 183 16.25 -17.01 10.47
CA SER A 183 15.38 -16.78 11.62
C SER A 183 14.23 -15.82 11.30
N VAL A 184 13.15 -15.89 12.09
CA VAL A 184 12.03 -14.94 12.01
C VAL A 184 12.16 -13.95 13.15
N PRO A 185 12.67 -12.72 12.90
CA PRO A 185 12.79 -11.70 13.94
C PRO A 185 11.41 -11.20 14.41
N VAL A 186 11.32 -10.83 15.68
CA VAL A 186 10.06 -10.43 16.33
C VAL A 186 10.03 -8.91 16.55
N LEU A 187 9.00 -8.25 16.03
CA LEU A 187 8.66 -6.86 16.32
C LEU A 187 7.56 -6.83 17.39
N TYR A 188 7.81 -6.11 18.48
CA TYR A 188 6.79 -5.85 19.50
C TYR A 188 6.12 -4.52 19.20
N VAL A 189 4.80 -4.54 19.09
CA VAL A 189 3.96 -3.40 18.68
C VAL A 189 2.84 -3.24 19.70
N SER A 190 2.49 -2.02 20.09
CA SER A 190 1.35 -1.80 20.99
C SER A 190 0.02 -1.87 20.22
N ALA A 191 -1.09 -2.32 20.83
CA ALA A 191 -2.39 -2.38 20.15
C ALA A 191 -2.92 -1.03 19.60
N ALA A 192 -2.39 0.09 20.08
CA ALA A 192 -2.76 1.43 19.60
C ALA A 192 -1.86 1.93 18.46
N GLU A 193 -0.78 1.22 18.14
CA GLU A 193 0.18 1.62 17.12
C GLU A 193 -0.36 1.31 15.72
N THR A 194 -0.33 2.30 14.85
CA THR A 194 -0.84 2.19 13.47
C THR A 194 0.28 2.23 12.42
N LEU A 195 1.49 2.53 12.86
CA LEU A 195 2.69 2.65 12.04
C LEU A 195 3.90 2.25 12.88
N SER A 196 4.69 1.32 12.38
CA SER A 196 6.01 0.95 12.90
C SER A 196 7.00 0.87 11.75
N GLU A 197 8.29 0.66 12.04
CA GLU A 197 9.32 0.51 11.02
C GLU A 197 10.21 -0.69 11.33
N ILE A 198 10.64 -1.40 10.29
CA ILE A 198 11.71 -2.40 10.36
C ILE A 198 12.81 -2.02 9.37
N SER A 199 14.05 -2.42 9.66
CA SER A 199 15.17 -2.19 8.73
C SER A 199 15.35 -3.35 7.78
N TYR A 200 15.93 -3.12 6.61
CA TYR A 200 16.37 -4.18 5.70
C TYR A 200 17.82 -4.00 5.28
N SER A 201 18.45 -5.10 4.88
CA SER A 201 19.78 -5.15 4.28
C SER A 201 19.73 -5.99 3.01
N ALA A 202 20.35 -5.48 1.94
CA ALA A 202 20.45 -6.12 0.65
C ALA A 202 21.90 -6.12 0.16
N SER A 203 22.33 -7.24 -0.42
CA SER A 203 23.65 -7.39 -1.04
C SER A 203 23.57 -8.28 -2.27
N GLY A 204 24.43 -8.04 -3.27
CA GLY A 204 24.50 -8.83 -4.49
C GLY A 204 23.24 -8.80 -5.37
N ILE A 205 22.26 -7.94 -5.09
CA ILE A 205 21.10 -7.71 -5.96
C ILE A 205 21.51 -6.77 -7.11
N ASN A 206 20.91 -6.96 -8.29
CA ASN A 206 21.17 -6.10 -9.45
C ASN A 206 20.69 -4.67 -9.19
N GLY A 207 21.61 -3.77 -8.83
CA GLY A 207 21.34 -2.35 -8.62
C GLY A 207 20.94 -1.55 -9.86
N GLY A 208 21.08 -2.13 -11.06
CA GLY A 208 20.63 -1.52 -12.30
C GLY A 208 19.11 -1.61 -12.50
N SER A 209 18.46 -2.57 -11.83
CA SER A 209 17.01 -2.82 -11.92
C SER A 209 16.27 -2.34 -10.67
N LEU A 210 15.01 -1.97 -10.86
CA LEU A 210 14.12 -1.57 -9.77
C LEU A 210 13.60 -2.81 -9.04
N SER A 211 13.81 -2.86 -7.74
CA SER A 211 13.27 -3.90 -6.87
C SER A 211 11.96 -3.42 -6.25
N TYR A 212 10.96 -4.30 -6.30
CA TYR A 212 9.65 -4.09 -5.71
C TYR A 212 9.57 -4.90 -4.43
N ILE A 213 9.32 -4.23 -3.31
CA ILE A 213 9.24 -4.85 -1.98
C ILE A 213 7.77 -4.91 -1.58
N TYR A 214 7.28 -6.12 -1.36
CA TYR A 214 5.91 -6.39 -0.94
C TYR A 214 5.90 -6.96 0.49
N ILE A 215 4.82 -6.68 1.21
CA ILE A 215 4.50 -7.33 2.48
C ILE A 215 3.14 -8.00 2.33
N ASP A 216 3.09 -9.31 2.51
CA ASP A 216 1.91 -10.16 2.28
C ASP A 216 1.27 -9.92 0.90
N GLY A 217 2.11 -9.69 -0.13
CA GLY A 217 1.70 -9.37 -1.49
C GLY A 217 1.18 -7.94 -1.73
N TYR A 218 1.18 -7.05 -0.73
CA TYR A 218 0.88 -5.63 -0.93
C TYR A 218 2.17 -4.84 -1.13
N LEU A 219 2.21 -3.96 -2.12
CA LEU A 219 3.39 -3.16 -2.42
C LEU A 219 3.69 -2.22 -1.25
N ASN A 220 4.86 -2.37 -0.65
CA ASN A 220 5.34 -1.51 0.41
C ASN A 220 6.19 -0.37 -0.15
N SER A 221 7.21 -0.71 -0.94
CA SER A 221 8.15 0.26 -1.47
C SER A 221 8.84 -0.23 -2.75
N LYS A 222 9.53 0.68 -3.43
CA LYS A 222 10.36 0.38 -4.60
C LYS A 222 11.73 1.01 -4.41
N ALA A 223 12.79 0.26 -4.67
CA ALA A 223 14.17 0.73 -4.50
C ALA A 223 15.13 0.00 -5.44
N GLN A 224 16.22 0.67 -5.82
CA GLN A 224 17.36 -0.01 -6.44
C GLN A 224 18.19 -0.62 -5.32
N LEU A 225 18.03 -1.94 -5.15
CA LEU A 225 18.72 -2.70 -4.12
C LEU A 225 20.01 -3.23 -4.74
N ALA A 226 21.14 -2.76 -4.24
CA ALA A 226 22.47 -3.22 -4.62
C ALA A 226 23.16 -3.72 -3.35
N GLU A 227 24.17 -3.00 -2.89
CA GLU A 227 24.70 -3.06 -1.52
C GLU A 227 24.03 -1.95 -0.71
N SER A 228 22.79 -2.19 -0.24
CA SER A 228 21.95 -1.13 0.32
C SER A 228 21.23 -1.56 1.59
N GLU A 229 21.04 -0.59 2.47
CA GLU A 229 20.22 -0.71 3.68
C GLU A 229 19.11 0.34 3.63
N GLY A 230 18.00 0.08 4.32
CA GLY A 230 16.89 1.01 4.41
C GLY A 230 15.84 0.57 5.43
N THR A 231 14.66 1.18 5.34
CA THR A 231 13.52 0.88 6.22
C THR A 231 12.29 0.51 5.42
N LEU A 232 11.43 -0.31 6.02
CA LEU A 232 10.09 -0.63 5.54
C LEU A 232 9.07 -0.15 6.56
N ASP A 233 8.06 0.56 6.07
CA ASP A 233 6.96 1.07 6.88
C ASP A 233 5.95 -0.05 7.10
N ILE A 234 5.69 -0.38 8.37
CA ILE A 234 4.77 -1.43 8.79
C ILE A 234 3.46 -0.78 9.21
N GLN A 235 2.41 -0.94 8.40
CA GLN A 235 1.11 -0.29 8.58
C GLN A 235 -0.03 -1.12 8.01
N SER A 236 -1.27 -0.73 8.31
CA SER A 236 -2.49 -1.37 7.79
C SER A 236 -2.56 -2.87 8.10
N THR A 237 -2.58 -3.75 7.10
CA THR A 237 -2.60 -5.21 7.33
C THR A 237 -1.24 -5.75 7.76
N ALA A 238 -0.14 -5.05 7.48
CA ALA A 238 1.21 -5.49 7.82
C ALA A 238 1.57 -5.30 9.30
N ILE A 239 0.77 -4.53 10.06
CA ILE A 239 0.97 -4.28 11.50
C ILE A 239 0.12 -5.19 12.39
N SER A 240 -0.72 -6.06 11.81
CA SER A 240 -1.52 -7.00 12.60
C SER A 240 -0.64 -8.01 13.33
N SER A 241 -1.12 -8.63 14.40
CA SER A 241 -0.35 -9.70 15.05
C SER A 241 -0.26 -10.95 14.15
N GLY A 242 0.90 -11.61 14.19
CA GLY A 242 1.16 -12.80 13.39
C GLY A 242 2.47 -12.74 12.60
N THR A 243 2.67 -13.73 11.75
CA THR A 243 3.83 -13.80 10.85
C THR A 243 3.51 -13.13 9.53
N HIS A 244 4.35 -12.17 9.15
CA HIS A 244 4.26 -11.43 7.91
C HIS A 244 5.40 -11.80 6.99
N LYS A 245 5.11 -11.91 5.69
CA LYS A 245 6.07 -12.30 4.67
C LYS A 245 6.49 -11.08 3.86
N VAL A 246 7.79 -10.88 3.74
CA VAL A 246 8.38 -9.87 2.87
C VAL A 246 8.87 -10.55 1.60
N GLU A 247 8.46 -10.00 0.46
CA GLU A 247 8.72 -10.54 -0.87
C GLU A 247 9.40 -9.44 -1.69
N VAL A 248 10.59 -9.71 -2.20
CA VAL A 248 11.37 -8.76 -3.02
C VAL A 248 11.48 -9.31 -4.42
N VAL A 249 10.99 -8.54 -5.39
CA VAL A 249 10.87 -8.99 -6.79
C VAL A 249 11.53 -7.98 -7.72
N GLN A 250 12.33 -8.47 -8.66
CA GLN A 250 12.73 -7.72 -9.84
C GLN A 250 12.05 -8.31 -11.07
N TYR A 251 11.67 -7.44 -11.99
CA TYR A 251 11.00 -7.81 -13.23
C TYR A 251 11.85 -7.43 -14.43
N GLU A 252 11.63 -8.11 -15.55
CA GLU A 252 12.21 -7.72 -16.82
C GLU A 252 11.75 -6.30 -17.19
N ASN A 253 12.71 -5.43 -17.54
CA ASN A 253 12.46 -4.02 -17.88
C ASN A 253 11.73 -3.22 -16.79
N ASP A 254 11.82 -3.64 -15.52
CA ASP A 254 11.15 -3.03 -14.37
C ASP A 254 9.61 -3.00 -14.49
N ASP A 255 9.01 -3.89 -15.30
CA ASP A 255 7.57 -3.98 -15.54
C ASP A 255 6.94 -5.15 -14.74
N PRO A 256 6.07 -4.91 -13.74
CA PRO A 256 5.39 -5.97 -12.98
C PRO A 256 4.50 -6.91 -13.80
N ALA A 257 4.15 -6.54 -15.04
CA ALA A 257 3.44 -7.42 -15.96
C ALA A 257 4.36 -8.40 -16.71
N ALA A 258 5.68 -8.19 -16.65
CA ALA A 258 6.69 -9.02 -17.30
C ALA A 258 7.16 -10.17 -16.40
N ALA A 259 8.08 -10.99 -16.92
CA ALA A 259 8.65 -12.10 -16.16
C ALA A 259 9.48 -11.61 -14.96
N MET A 260 9.40 -12.33 -13.84
CA MET A 260 10.26 -12.11 -12.69
C MET A 260 11.69 -12.57 -13.00
N THR A 261 12.66 -11.71 -12.77
CA THR A 261 14.08 -12.00 -12.95
C THR A 261 14.76 -12.40 -11.64
N MET A 262 14.20 -11.99 -10.51
CA MET A 262 14.64 -12.32 -9.17
C MET A 262 13.43 -12.34 -8.23
N TYR A 263 13.42 -13.30 -7.31
CA TYR A 263 12.48 -13.36 -6.21
C TYR A 263 13.22 -13.76 -4.94
N LYS A 264 13.14 -12.93 -3.89
CA LYS A 264 13.70 -13.20 -2.56
C LYS A 264 12.59 -13.10 -1.53
N THR A 265 12.67 -13.91 -0.48
CA THR A 265 11.67 -13.87 0.59
C THR A 265 12.31 -13.97 1.97
N CYS A 266 11.72 -13.27 2.92
CA CYS A 266 12.01 -13.40 4.35
C CYS A 266 10.72 -13.14 5.13
N SER A 267 10.77 -13.29 6.45
CA SER A 267 9.59 -13.11 7.29
C SER A 267 9.95 -12.41 8.59
N TYR A 268 8.97 -11.74 9.19
CA TYR A 268 9.04 -11.20 10.54
C TYR A 268 7.75 -11.54 11.29
N GLU A 269 7.79 -11.52 12.61
CA GLU A 269 6.63 -11.81 13.46
C GLU A 269 6.26 -10.56 14.26
N ILE A 270 4.97 -10.19 14.29
CA ILE A 270 4.45 -9.14 15.16
C ILE A 270 3.82 -9.77 16.40
N LYS A 271 4.25 -9.30 17.57
CA LYS A 271 3.63 -9.58 18.86
C LYS A 271 3.16 -8.31 19.52
N GLU A 272 2.03 -8.40 20.20
CA GLU A 272 1.57 -7.32 21.05
C GLU A 272 2.50 -7.19 22.27
N GLN A 273 2.86 -5.95 22.61
CA GLN A 273 3.73 -5.64 23.75
C GLN A 273 3.01 -5.72 25.10
#